data_AF-A0A8T5DA40-F1
#
_entry.id   AF-A0A8T5DA40-F1
#
_cell.length_a   1.000
_cell.length_b   1.000
_cell.length_c   1.000
_cell.angle_alpha   90.00
_cell.angle_beta   90.00
_cell.angle_gamma   90.00
#
_symmetry.space_group_name_H-M   'P 1'
#
loop_
_entity.id
_entity.type
_entity.pdbx_description
1 polymer ?
#
loop_
_entity_poly.entity_id
_entity_poly.type
_entity_poly.pdbx_seq_one_letter_code
_entity_poly.pdbx_strand_id
1 'polypeptide(L)'
;MDEQPKRHRREAVESPEDIAFILDTVSDKVPGMIKGIIGAFFSPEAAKDMASSVAAFRKTLIEGGIPEKEAMEMTREYMQTVTNWKGMVNDIKVGEHRYKDE
;
A
#
# COMPACT_ATOMS: atom_id res chain seq x y z
N MET A 1 30.91 34.23 35.86
CA MET A 1 31.00 32.84 35.39
C MET A 1 29.66 32.49 34.77
N ASP A 2 29.57 32.76 33.47
CA ASP A 2 28.80 32.09 32.42
C ASP A 2 27.45 31.47 32.78
N GLU A 3 26.41 32.30 32.79
CA GLU A 3 25.04 31.82 32.55
C GLU A 3 24.90 31.46 31.07
N GLN A 4 24.90 30.16 30.78
CA GLN A 4 24.43 29.63 29.50
C GLN A 4 22.91 29.79 29.40
N PRO A 5 22.35 30.45 28.37
CA PRO A 5 20.92 30.34 28.13
C PRO A 5 20.63 29.04 27.40
N LYS A 6 20.18 28.03 28.16
CA LYS A 6 19.39 26.91 27.64
C LYS A 6 18.05 27.46 27.13
N ARG A 7 17.78 27.48 25.82
CA ARG A 7 16.38 27.47 25.32
C ARG A 7 16.21 26.65 24.02
N HIS A 8 15.54 25.53 24.22
CA HIS A 8 14.59 24.82 23.35
C HIS A 8 14.84 24.76 21.84
N ARG A 9 15.36 23.60 21.42
CA ARG A 9 14.99 22.96 20.14
C ARG A 9 13.50 22.60 20.19
N ARG A 10 12.60 23.50 19.79
CA ARG A 10 11.16 23.22 19.55
C ARG A 10 10.56 24.24 18.58
N GLU A 11 10.94 24.22 17.30
CA GLU A 11 10.29 25.07 16.28
C GLU A 11 10.11 24.28 14.99
N ALA A 12 9.22 23.28 15.01
CA ALA A 12 8.75 22.67 13.77
C ALA A 12 7.22 22.62 13.70
N VAL A 13 6.51 22.97 14.78
CA VAL A 13 5.05 23.04 14.81
C VAL A 13 4.66 24.08 15.85
N GLU A 14 4.60 25.37 15.48
CA GLU A 14 4.30 26.45 16.43
C GLU A 14 2.87 26.99 16.32
N SER A 15 2.20 26.81 15.17
CA SER A 15 0.87 27.36 14.95
C SER A 15 -0.12 26.37 14.32
N PRO A 16 -1.44 26.55 14.54
CA PRO A 16 -2.48 25.83 13.81
C PRO A 16 -2.33 25.94 12.29
N GLU A 17 -1.83 27.06 11.80
CA GLU A 17 -1.56 27.32 10.38
C GLU A 17 -0.43 26.42 9.85
N ASP A 18 0.64 26.20 10.63
CA ASP A 18 1.72 25.27 10.26
C ASP A 18 1.21 23.83 10.17
N ILE A 19 0.34 23.43 11.11
CA ILE A 19 -0.30 22.11 11.10
C ILE A 19 -1.19 21.98 9.86
N ALA A 20 -1.98 23.00 9.54
CA ALA A 20 -2.85 23.00 8.37
C ALA A 20 -2.04 22.87 7.07
N PHE A 21 -0.91 23.57 6.96
CA PHE A 21 -0.02 23.49 5.81
C PHE A 21 0.65 22.12 5.67
N ILE A 22 1.10 21.51 6.78
CA ILE A 22 1.67 20.16 6.77
C ILE A 22 0.60 19.15 6.35
N LEU A 23 -0.61 19.23 6.92
CA LEU A 23 -1.71 18.33 6.58
C LEU A 23 -2.15 18.49 5.13
N ASP A 24 -2.21 19.71 4.61
CA ASP A 24 -2.51 19.97 3.21
C ASP A 24 -1.46 19.32 2.29
N THR A 25 -0.17 19.52 2.59
CA THR A 25 0.94 18.90 1.85
C THR A 25 0.87 17.37 1.90
N VAL A 26 0.60 16.78 3.07
CA VAL A 26 0.46 15.32 3.23
C VAL A 26 -0.75 14.81 2.45
N SER A 27 -1.88 15.53 2.50
CA SER A 27 -3.12 15.19 1.79
C SER A 27 -2.98 15.25 0.27
N ASP A 28 -2.06 16.06 -0.26
CA ASP A 28 -1.72 16.07 -1.69
C ASP A 28 -0.78 14.91 -2.07
N LYS A 29 0.31 14.74 -1.31
CA LYS A 29 1.39 13.79 -1.67
C LYS A 29 1.02 12.33 -1.42
N VAL A 30 0.36 12.01 -0.31
CA VAL A 30 0.05 10.61 0.06
C VAL A 30 -0.89 9.95 -0.94
N PRO A 31 -2.02 10.55 -1.35
CA PRO A 31 -2.87 9.96 -2.39
C PRO A 31 -2.17 9.82 -3.74
N GLY A 32 -1.30 10.76 -4.11
CA GLY A 32 -0.49 10.68 -5.33
C GLY A 32 0.45 9.47 -5.32
N MET A 33 1.13 9.22 -4.20
CA MET A 33 2.00 8.05 -4.03
C MET A 33 1.21 6.74 -4.09
N ILE A 34 0.07 6.65 -3.41
CA ILE A 34 -0.80 5.45 -3.44
C ILE A 34 -1.27 5.18 -4.88
N LYS A 35 -1.72 6.22 -5.60
CA LYS A 35 -2.11 6.10 -7.01
C LYS A 35 -0.94 5.68 -7.89
N GLY A 36 0.27 6.18 -7.64
CA GLY A 36 1.49 5.78 -8.35
C GLY A 36 1.84 4.30 -8.16
N ILE A 37 1.76 3.81 -6.91
CA ILE A 37 2.00 2.38 -6.60
C ILE A 37 0.91 1.51 -7.25
N ILE A 38 -0.37 1.89 -7.13
CA ILE A 38 -1.46 1.19 -7.82
C ILE A 38 -1.24 1.21 -9.34
N GLY A 39 -0.88 2.35 -9.92
CA GLY A 39 -0.59 2.47 -11.34
C GLY A 39 0.58 1.60 -11.78
N ALA A 40 1.63 1.49 -10.98
CA ALA A 40 2.76 0.62 -11.28
C ALA A 40 2.37 -0.86 -11.27
N PHE A 41 1.57 -1.31 -10.30
CA PHE A 41 1.15 -2.72 -10.16
C PHE A 41 -0.04 -3.11 -11.06
N PHE A 42 -0.89 -2.16 -11.44
CA PHE A 42 -2.10 -2.37 -12.25
C PHE A 42 -2.05 -1.67 -13.61
N SER A 43 -0.86 -1.25 -14.06
CA SER A 43 -0.67 -0.79 -15.44
C SER A 43 -1.00 -1.92 -16.42
N PRO A 44 -1.39 -1.60 -17.67
CA PRO A 44 -1.57 -2.63 -18.71
C PRO A 44 -0.35 -3.54 -18.88
N GLU A 45 0.87 -2.98 -18.75
CA GLU A 45 2.12 -3.75 -18.83
C GLU A 45 2.28 -4.69 -17.64
N ALA A 46 2.09 -4.20 -16.40
CA ALA A 46 2.17 -5.04 -15.20
C ALA A 46 1.10 -6.13 -15.18
N ALA A 47 -0.12 -5.84 -15.66
CA ALA A 47 -1.19 -6.82 -15.81
C ALA A 47 -0.82 -7.92 -16.81
N LYS A 48 -0.16 -7.55 -17.92
CA LYS A 48 0.32 -8.48 -18.94
C LYS A 48 1.43 -9.37 -18.39
N ASP A 49 2.43 -8.80 -17.72
CA ASP A 49 3.53 -9.55 -17.10
C ASP A 49 3.03 -10.52 -16.03
N MET A 50 2.07 -10.08 -15.21
CA MET A 50 1.39 -10.92 -14.23
C MET A 50 0.65 -12.08 -14.92
N ALA A 51 -0.14 -11.80 -15.96
CA ALA A 51 -0.85 -12.84 -16.71
C ALA A 51 0.11 -13.88 -17.33
N SER A 52 1.23 -13.44 -17.91
CA SER A 52 2.26 -14.32 -18.44
C SER A 52 2.89 -15.20 -17.35
N SER A 53 3.18 -14.63 -16.18
CA SER A 53 3.75 -15.36 -15.04
C SER A 53 2.79 -16.41 -14.51
N VAL A 54 1.51 -16.06 -14.38
CA VAL A 54 0.43 -16.96 -13.94
C VAL A 54 0.25 -18.12 -14.93
N ALA A 55 0.26 -17.83 -16.23
CA ALA A 55 0.15 -18.84 -17.26
C ALA A 55 1.35 -19.80 -17.25
N ALA A 56 2.57 -19.28 -17.10
CA ALA A 56 3.78 -20.08 -17.00
C ALA A 56 3.75 -20.98 -15.75
N PHE A 57 3.41 -20.44 -14.59
CA PHE A 57 3.28 -21.18 -13.34
C PHE A 57 2.33 -22.37 -13.48
N ARG A 58 1.09 -22.12 -13.95
CA ARG A 58 0.11 -23.18 -14.16
C ARG A 58 0.60 -24.23 -15.15
N LYS A 59 1.21 -23.80 -16.26
CA LYS A 59 1.76 -24.72 -17.27
C LYS A 59 2.80 -25.65 -16.64
N THR A 60 3.72 -25.13 -15.84
CA THR A 60 4.73 -25.93 -15.15
C THR A 60 4.13 -26.93 -14.17
N LEU A 61 3.04 -26.58 -13.46
CA LEU A 61 2.32 -27.54 -12.60
C LEU A 61 1.78 -28.73 -13.41
N ILE A 62 1.13 -28.45 -14.54
CA ILE A 62 0.56 -29.47 -15.43
C ILE A 62 1.66 -30.35 -16.03
N GLU A 63 2.75 -29.75 -16.50
CA GLU A 63 3.91 -30.48 -17.03
C GLU A 63 4.59 -31.34 -15.96
N GLY A 64 4.53 -30.92 -14.70
CA GLY A 64 4.97 -31.70 -13.53
C GLY A 64 4.04 -32.84 -13.14
N GLY A 65 2.94 -33.05 -13.86
CA GLY A 65 2.00 -34.16 -13.63
C GLY A 65 0.82 -33.80 -12.73
N ILE A 66 0.64 -32.54 -12.34
CA ILE A 66 -0.51 -32.11 -11.56
C ILE A 66 -1.75 -32.05 -12.47
N PRO A 67 -2.87 -32.68 -12.11
CA PRO A 67 -4.10 -32.61 -12.88
C PRO A 67 -4.56 -31.17 -13.12
N GLU A 68 -5.14 -30.91 -14.30
CA GLU A 68 -5.49 -29.56 -14.74
C GLU A 68 -6.35 -28.77 -13.75
N LYS A 69 -7.32 -29.46 -13.11
CA LYS A 69 -8.21 -28.87 -12.11
C LYS A 69 -7.44 -28.45 -10.85
N GLU A 70 -6.54 -29.29 -10.37
CA GLU A 70 -5.74 -29.04 -9.17
C GLU A 70 -4.71 -27.93 -9.42
N ALA A 71 -4.08 -27.92 -10.61
CA ALA A 71 -3.20 -26.84 -11.04
C ALA A 71 -3.94 -25.48 -11.12
N MET A 72 -5.20 -25.47 -11.56
CA MET A 72 -6.05 -24.28 -11.54
C MET A 72 -6.34 -23.78 -10.11
N GLU A 73 -6.67 -24.69 -9.19
CA GLU A 73 -6.93 -24.36 -7.78
C GLU A 73 -5.67 -23.79 -7.12
N MET A 74 -4.52 -24.45 -7.24
CA MET A 74 -3.23 -23.97 -6.71
C MET A 74 -2.84 -22.60 -7.27
N THR A 75 -3.03 -22.39 -8.57
CA THR A 75 -2.77 -21.09 -9.22
C THR A 75 -3.67 -20.00 -8.66
N ARG A 76 -4.95 -20.32 -8.40
CA ARG A 76 -5.92 -19.37 -7.84
C ARG A 76 -5.56 -18.99 -6.39
N GLU A 77 -5.19 -19.97 -5.57
CA GLU A 77 -4.77 -19.75 -4.18
C GLU A 77 -3.48 -18.91 -4.10
N TYR A 78 -2.50 -19.22 -4.95
CA TYR A 78 -1.28 -18.43 -5.07
C TYR A 78 -1.61 -16.97 -5.42
N MET A 79 -2.43 -16.76 -6.46
CA MET A 79 -2.85 -15.43 -6.88
C MET A 79 -3.60 -14.67 -5.80
N GLN A 80 -4.49 -15.34 -5.06
CA GLN A 80 -5.17 -14.72 -3.93
C GLN A 80 -4.19 -14.27 -2.86
N THR A 81 -3.18 -15.09 -2.53
CA THR A 81 -2.14 -14.74 -1.55
C THR A 81 -1.37 -13.48 -1.97
N VAL A 82 -0.96 -13.39 -3.24
CA VAL A 82 -0.21 -12.23 -3.75
C VAL A 82 -1.08 -10.97 -3.90
N THR A 83 -2.38 -11.13 -4.20
CA THR A 83 -3.31 -10.01 -4.42
C THR A 83 -4.10 -9.57 -3.18
N ASN A 84 -3.99 -10.30 -2.05
CA ASN A 84 -4.69 -9.95 -0.81
C ASN A 84 -4.17 -8.65 -0.15
N TRP A 85 -3.22 -7.96 -0.78
CA TRP A 85 -2.84 -6.59 -0.43
C TRP A 85 -4.07 -5.65 -0.39
N LYS A 86 -5.10 -5.89 -1.23
CA LYS A 86 -6.37 -5.13 -1.23
C LYS A 86 -7.06 -5.12 0.14
N GLY A 87 -7.01 -6.24 0.88
CA GLY A 87 -7.52 -6.30 2.26
C GLY A 87 -6.71 -5.40 3.20
N MET A 88 -5.38 -5.43 3.06
CA MET A 88 -4.46 -4.63 3.87
C MET A 88 -4.61 -3.12 3.66
N VAL A 89 -4.80 -2.65 2.41
CA VAL A 89 -5.08 -1.22 2.12
C VAL A 89 -6.47 -0.78 2.58
N ASN A 90 -7.45 -1.69 2.57
CA ASN A 90 -8.79 -1.38 3.05
C ASN A 90 -8.80 -1.23 4.58
N ASP A 91 -8.06 -2.06 5.31
CA ASP A 91 -7.90 -1.93 6.77
C ASP A 91 -7.22 -0.61 7.17
N ILE A 92 -6.25 -0.14 6.37
CA ILE A 92 -5.62 1.18 6.56
C ILE A 92 -6.63 2.33 6.37
N LYS A 93 -7.67 2.17 5.54
CA LYS A 93 -8.73 3.18 5.32
C LYS A 93 -9.81 3.19 6.41
N VAL A 94 -9.95 2.12 7.20
CA VAL A 94 -10.99 1.99 8.23
C VAL A 94 -10.58 2.65 9.57
N GLY A 95 -9.37 3.20 9.66
CA GLY A 95 -8.85 3.91 10.85
C GLY A 95 -9.39 5.33 11.07
N GLU A 96 -10.10 5.93 10.11
CA GLU A 96 -10.65 7.29 10.25
C GLU A 96 -12.11 7.25 10.78
N HIS A 97 -12.37 8.03 11.83
CA HIS A 97 -13.64 8.25 12.53
C HIS A 97 -14.13 7.20 13.54
N ARG A 98 -13.62 7.33 14.78
CA ARG A 98 -14.46 7.29 15.99
C ARG A 98 -14.05 8.40 16.95
N TYR A 99 -14.54 9.62 16.71
CA TYR A 99 -14.83 10.55 17.80
C TYR A 99 -16.34 10.46 18.02
N LYS A 100 -16.73 9.75 19.08
CA LYS A 100 -18.05 9.92 19.67
C LYS A 100 -17.95 11.13 20.58
N ASP A 101 -18.78 12.11 20.31
CA ASP A 101 -19.11 13.18 21.24
C ASP A 101 -19.68 12.56 22.53
N GLU A 102 -19.07 12.89 23.67
CA GLU A 102 -19.67 12.86 25.01
C GLU A 102 -19.29 14.17 25.73
#